data_AF-A0A0E3YU21-F1
#
_entry.id   AF-A0A0E3YU21-F1
#
_cell.length_a   1.000
_cell.length_b   1.000
_cell.length_c   1.000
_cell.angle_alpha   90.00
_cell.angle_beta   90.00
_cell.angle_gamma   90.00
#
_symmetry.space_group_name_H-M   'P 1'
#
loop_
_entity.id
_entity.type
_entity.pdbx_description
1 polymer ?
#
loop_
_entity_poly.entity_id
_entity_poly.type
_entity_poly.pdbx_seq_one_letter_code
_entity_poly.pdbx_strand_id
1 'polypeptide(L)'
;MSAASRKPWPLRWIVAAILIFIVPYTFITLKYRKTGHAFEPYADMKAQANVNRLLDAGYRRLSLTAERPAVPYSASKLAGGAPAEASHTAGGLPSPLDTTLVDAPRLPAGYQNLIAPAAINMLLPSQIQFVCKLDSDKEQLGGAEIFIREGAVVIVPVFETISGGLQTRTKESVVLLTLPAGLLTSGTHTVTLVGAKESLYWKLIVR
;
A
#
# COMPACT_ATOMS: atom_id res chain seq x y z
N MET A 1 -14.05 -56.83 -54.31
CA MET A 1 -14.24 -55.61 -55.14
C MET A 1 -14.32 -54.39 -54.23
N SER A 2 -13.42 -53.44 -54.48
CA SER A 2 -13.28 -52.06 -54.00
C SER A 2 -13.71 -51.66 -52.59
N ALA A 3 -12.71 -51.35 -51.76
CA ALA A 3 -12.87 -50.49 -50.59
C ALA A 3 -13.29 -49.07 -51.04
N ALA A 4 -14.45 -48.61 -50.58
CA ALA A 4 -14.95 -47.28 -50.88
C ALA A 4 -14.00 -46.21 -50.31
N SER A 5 -13.35 -45.47 -51.20
CA SER A 5 -12.53 -44.31 -50.83
C SER A 5 -13.43 -43.24 -50.20
N ARG A 6 -13.40 -43.12 -48.88
CA ARG A 6 -14.06 -42.03 -48.15
C ARG A 6 -13.35 -40.73 -48.52
N LYS A 7 -13.87 -40.01 -49.52
CA LYS A 7 -13.43 -38.63 -49.78
C LYS A 7 -13.66 -37.83 -48.48
N PRO A 8 -12.61 -37.29 -47.85
CA PRO A 8 -12.82 -36.40 -46.72
C PRO A 8 -13.64 -35.21 -47.23
N TRP A 9 -14.60 -34.78 -46.42
CA TRP A 9 -15.40 -33.59 -46.72
C TRP A 9 -14.47 -32.43 -47.10
N PRO A 10 -14.85 -31.59 -48.07
CA PRO A 10 -14.00 -30.49 -48.53
C PRO A 10 -13.63 -29.58 -47.34
N LEU A 11 -12.39 -29.73 -46.85
CA LEU A 11 -11.83 -29.13 -45.63
C LEU A 11 -12.08 -27.62 -45.53
N ARG A 12 -12.08 -26.94 -46.68
CA ARG A 12 -12.36 -25.50 -46.83
C ARG A 12 -13.70 -25.06 -46.22
N TRP A 13 -14.75 -25.89 -46.27
CA TRP A 13 -16.06 -25.52 -45.72
C TRP A 13 -16.13 -25.67 -44.20
N ILE A 14 -15.41 -26.65 -43.66
CA ILE A 14 -15.26 -26.82 -42.22
C ILE A 14 -14.46 -25.64 -41.65
N VAL A 15 -13.37 -25.25 -42.30
CA VAL A 15 -12.56 -24.08 -41.91
C VAL A 15 -13.39 -22.80 -41.99
N ALA A 16 -14.18 -22.61 -43.04
CA ALA A 16 -15.06 -21.44 -43.19
C ALA A 16 -16.10 -21.37 -42.06
N ALA A 17 -16.74 -22.49 -41.70
CA ALA A 17 -17.69 -22.54 -40.59
C ALA A 17 -17.01 -22.19 -39.25
N ILE A 18 -15.84 -22.78 -38.97
CA ILE A 18 -15.07 -22.49 -37.74
C ILE A 18 -14.75 -21.00 -37.63
N LEU A 19 -14.26 -20.38 -38.72
CA LEU A 19 -13.95 -18.95 -38.73
C LEU A 19 -15.20 -18.08 -38.51
N ILE A 20 -16.33 -18.46 -39.12
CA ILE A 20 -17.61 -17.74 -38.95
C ILE A 20 -18.10 -17.77 -37.51
N PHE A 21 -17.81 -18.80 -36.72
CA PHE A 21 -18.24 -18.86 -35.32
C PHE A 21 -17.20 -18.29 -34.36
N ILE A 22 -15.91 -18.59 -34.56
CA ILE A 22 -14.84 -18.14 -33.67
C ILE A 22 -14.67 -16.63 -33.72
N VAL A 23 -14.58 -16.03 -34.90
CA VAL A 23 -14.31 -14.59 -35.04
C VAL A 23 -15.35 -13.71 -34.33
N PRO A 24 -16.67 -13.88 -34.54
CA PRO A 24 -17.65 -13.08 -33.82
C PRO A 24 -17.70 -13.42 -32.33
N TYR A 25 -17.55 -14.69 -31.94
CA TYR A 25 -17.47 -15.06 -30.53
C TYR A 25 -16.30 -14.36 -29.82
N THR A 26 -15.11 -14.39 -30.43
CA THR A 26 -13.91 -13.72 -29.90
C THR A 26 -14.09 -12.21 -29.89
N PHE A 27 -14.68 -11.60 -30.92
CA PHE A 27 -14.92 -10.17 -30.99
C PHE A 27 -15.90 -9.70 -29.90
N ILE A 28 -17.02 -10.40 -29.71
CA ILE A 28 -18.00 -10.12 -28.64
C ILE A 28 -17.33 -10.27 -27.28
N THR A 29 -16.59 -11.35 -27.08
CA THR A 29 -15.94 -11.62 -25.79
C THR A 29 -14.92 -10.53 -25.45
N LEU A 30 -14.11 -10.06 -26.41
CA LEU A 30 -13.14 -8.99 -26.18
C LEU A 30 -13.80 -7.62 -26.00
N LYS A 31 -14.81 -7.29 -26.82
CA LYS A 31 -15.49 -5.99 -26.78
C LYS A 31 -16.33 -5.78 -25.52
N TYR A 32 -16.96 -6.85 -25.02
CA TYR A 32 -17.81 -6.82 -23.82
C TYR A 32 -17.14 -7.40 -22.59
N ARG A 33 -15.84 -7.72 -22.64
CA ARG A 33 -15.09 -8.11 -21.44
C ARG A 33 -15.13 -6.93 -20.48
N LYS A 34 -15.78 -7.09 -19.34
CA LYS A 34 -15.65 -6.13 -18.23
C LYS A 34 -14.17 -6.02 -17.89
N THR A 35 -13.60 -4.82 -18.03
CA THR A 35 -12.19 -4.52 -17.77
C THR A 35 -11.88 -4.33 -16.29
N GLY A 36 -12.76 -4.79 -15.40
CA GLY A 36 -12.67 -4.59 -13.96
C GLY A 36 -12.47 -5.90 -13.20
N HIS A 37 -11.97 -5.77 -11.97
CA HIS A 37 -11.93 -6.86 -11.01
C HIS A 37 -13.32 -7.48 -10.86
N ALA A 38 -13.39 -8.81 -10.74
CA ALA A 38 -14.64 -9.44 -10.33
C ALA A 38 -15.03 -8.89 -8.95
N PHE A 39 -16.27 -8.47 -8.79
CA PHE A 39 -16.76 -8.02 -7.48
C PHE A 39 -16.65 -9.18 -6.48
N GLU A 40 -15.92 -8.96 -5.39
CA GLU A 40 -15.72 -9.92 -4.31
C GLU A 40 -16.54 -9.43 -3.11
N PRO A 41 -17.80 -9.89 -2.92
CA PRO A 41 -18.76 -9.22 -2.04
C PRO A 41 -18.25 -8.97 -0.63
N TYR A 42 -17.54 -9.94 -0.06
CA TYR A 42 -17.00 -9.81 1.29
C TYR A 42 -15.87 -8.78 1.37
N ALA A 43 -14.92 -8.83 0.44
CA ALA A 43 -13.78 -7.90 0.41
C ALA A 43 -14.24 -6.47 0.10
N ASP A 44 -15.11 -6.30 -0.90
CA ASP A 44 -15.58 -5.01 -1.36
C ASP A 44 -16.49 -4.32 -0.34
N MET A 45 -17.44 -5.04 0.28
CA MET A 45 -18.29 -4.47 1.33
C MET A 45 -17.47 -4.09 2.57
N LYS A 46 -16.44 -4.88 2.91
CA LYS A 46 -15.54 -4.58 4.03
C LYS A 46 -14.70 -3.34 3.77
N ALA A 47 -14.16 -3.20 2.55
CA ALA A 47 -13.41 -2.01 2.15
C ALA A 47 -14.30 -0.75 2.23
N GLN A 48 -15.54 -0.83 1.74
CA GLN A 48 -16.51 0.27 1.84
C GLN A 48 -16.83 0.61 3.30
N ALA A 49 -17.07 -0.39 4.17
CA ALA A 49 -17.34 -0.15 5.59
C ALA A 49 -16.17 0.53 6.30
N ASN A 50 -14.93 0.12 5.99
CA ASN A 50 -13.72 0.77 6.51
C ASN A 50 -13.62 2.23 6.08
N VAL A 51 -13.84 2.52 4.80
CA VAL A 51 -13.79 3.89 4.28
C VAL A 51 -14.85 4.77 4.95
N ASN A 52 -16.09 4.28 5.06
CA ASN A 52 -17.18 5.04 5.67
C ASN A 52 -16.90 5.34 7.15
N ARG A 53 -16.46 4.35 7.93
CA ARG A 53 -16.12 4.54 9.35
C ARG A 53 -14.99 5.54 9.56
N LEU A 54 -13.97 5.51 8.70
CA LEU A 54 -12.85 6.45 8.77
C LEU A 54 -13.31 7.88 8.45
N LEU A 55 -14.14 8.04 7.42
CA LEU A 55 -14.71 9.34 7.07
C LEU A 55 -15.62 9.89 8.17
N ASP A 56 -16.49 9.04 8.74
CA ASP A 56 -17.37 9.40 9.87
C ASP A 56 -16.56 9.83 11.10
N ALA A 57 -15.41 9.20 11.33
CA ALA A 57 -14.48 9.55 12.41
C ALA A 57 -13.57 10.76 12.08
N GLY A 58 -13.74 11.38 10.91
CA GLY A 58 -12.98 12.55 10.47
C GLY A 58 -11.55 12.25 9.98
N TYR A 59 -11.23 10.98 9.72
CA TYR A 59 -9.94 10.57 9.19
C TYR A 59 -9.92 10.63 7.67
N ARG A 60 -8.85 11.21 7.12
CA ARG A 60 -8.47 11.04 5.71
C ARG A 60 -7.39 9.99 5.62
N ARG A 61 -7.67 8.88 4.92
CA ARG A 61 -6.71 7.79 4.65
C ARG A 61 -6.12 7.96 3.26
N LEU A 62 -4.79 7.90 3.15
CA LEU A 62 -4.10 7.80 1.87
C LEU A 62 -3.03 6.70 1.92
N SER A 63 -2.82 6.03 0.80
CA SER A 63 -1.71 5.08 0.64
C SER A 63 -0.45 5.84 0.25
N LEU A 64 0.65 5.57 0.95
CA LEU A 64 1.96 6.12 0.67
C LEU A 64 2.83 5.11 -0.08
N THR A 65 3.66 5.64 -0.97
CA THR A 65 4.70 4.83 -1.62
C THR A 65 5.83 4.59 -0.62
N ALA A 66 6.17 3.31 -0.44
CA ALA A 66 7.26 2.85 0.39
C ALA A 66 8.30 2.09 -0.45
N GLU A 67 9.56 2.49 -0.36
CA GLU A 67 10.67 1.81 -1.02
C GLU A 67 11.40 0.90 -0.04
N ARG A 68 11.76 -0.31 -0.50
CA ARG A 68 12.54 -1.28 0.27
C ARG A 68 13.35 -2.26 -0.61
N PRO A 69 14.54 -2.68 -0.16
CA PRO A 69 15.36 -1.99 0.83
C PRO A 69 15.75 -0.63 0.26
N ALA A 70 15.48 0.46 0.98
CA ALA A 70 15.86 1.78 0.53
C ALA A 70 17.36 1.99 0.72
N VAL A 71 17.97 2.78 -0.18
CA VAL A 71 19.34 3.25 0.00
C VAL A 71 19.38 4.16 1.24
N PRO A 72 20.34 3.97 2.17
CA PRO A 72 20.50 4.85 3.32
C PRO A 72 20.59 6.31 2.88
N TYR A 73 19.69 7.11 3.43
CA TYR A 73 19.50 8.51 3.12
C TYR A 73 20.14 9.33 4.22
N SER A 74 21.00 10.28 3.86
CA SER A 74 21.62 11.16 4.86
C SER A 74 20.67 12.30 5.22
N ALA A 75 20.63 12.67 6.50
CA ALA A 75 19.87 13.83 6.97
C ALA A 75 20.24 15.12 6.24
N SER A 76 21.46 15.25 5.71
CA SER A 76 21.90 16.42 4.93
C SER A 76 21.16 16.60 3.60
N LYS A 77 20.46 15.57 3.11
CA LYS A 77 19.67 15.63 1.87
C LYS A 77 18.20 16.01 2.12
N LEU A 78 17.74 16.08 3.38
CA LEU A 78 16.35 16.36 3.74
C LEU A 78 15.85 17.67 3.11
N ALA A 79 14.85 17.55 2.24
CA ALA A 79 14.07 18.70 1.77
C ALA A 79 13.23 19.25 2.94
N GLY A 80 13.72 20.31 3.57
CA GLY A 80 13.10 20.85 4.79
C GLY A 80 14.07 21.35 5.87
N GLY A 81 15.36 21.07 5.72
CA GLY A 81 16.40 21.53 6.65
C GLY A 81 16.69 20.52 7.75
N ALA A 82 16.65 20.96 9.02
CA ALA A 82 17.06 20.15 10.16
C ALA A 82 16.18 18.90 10.37
N PRO A 83 16.77 17.78 10.79
CA PRO A 83 16.01 16.59 11.15
C PRO A 83 15.10 16.88 12.35
N ALA A 84 13.93 16.24 12.36
CA ALA A 84 13.01 16.27 13.49
C ALA A 84 13.60 15.51 14.68
N GLU A 85 13.40 16.04 15.89
CA GLU A 85 13.64 15.30 17.12
C GLU A 85 12.44 14.37 17.37
N ALA A 86 12.66 13.08 17.18
CA ALA A 86 11.65 12.07 17.44
C ALA A 86 11.79 11.49 18.85
N SER A 87 10.65 11.28 19.49
CA SER A 87 10.56 10.67 20.80
C SER A 87 9.86 9.33 20.70
N HIS A 88 10.27 8.39 21.54
CA HIS A 88 9.67 7.07 21.64
C HIS A 88 8.43 7.14 22.53
N THR A 89 7.39 6.38 22.17
CA THR A 89 6.15 6.26 22.93
C THR A 89 5.62 4.83 22.86
N ALA A 90 4.57 4.53 23.64
CA ALA A 90 3.95 3.23 23.67
C ALA A 90 3.52 2.78 22.26
N GLY A 91 3.77 1.51 21.96
CA GLY A 91 3.29 0.86 20.73
C GLY A 91 1.76 0.72 20.70
N GLY A 92 1.26 0.40 19.52
CA GLY A 92 -0.16 0.20 19.23
C GLY A 92 -0.76 1.36 18.43
N LEU A 93 -1.88 1.06 17.77
CA LEU A 93 -2.66 2.07 17.07
C LEU A 93 -3.26 3.05 18.09
N PRO A 94 -3.31 4.35 17.78
CA PRO A 94 -4.04 5.30 18.61
C PRO A 94 -5.49 4.84 18.78
N SER A 95 -6.03 4.90 20.00
CA SER A 95 -7.38 4.41 20.36
C SER A 95 -8.51 4.85 19.40
N PRO A 96 -8.56 6.10 18.91
CA PRO A 96 -9.61 6.51 17.98
C PRO A 96 -9.48 5.87 16.59
N LEU A 97 -8.27 5.44 16.20
CA LEU A 97 -8.04 4.75 14.93
C LEU A 97 -8.29 3.25 15.07
N ASP A 98 -7.82 2.65 16.16
CA ASP A 98 -7.98 1.22 16.46
C ASP A 98 -9.46 0.78 16.47
N THR A 99 -10.32 1.60 17.06
CA THR A 99 -11.78 1.34 17.13
C THR A 99 -12.51 1.53 15.80
N THR A 100 -11.93 2.25 14.85
CA THR A 100 -12.55 2.55 13.55
C THR A 100 -12.21 1.52 12.47
N LEU A 101 -11.01 0.94 12.55
CA LEU A 101 -10.53 -0.04 11.59
C LEU A 101 -11.22 -1.39 11.82
N VAL A 102 -11.78 -1.96 10.75
CA VAL A 102 -12.40 -3.30 10.79
C VAL A 102 -11.35 -4.39 10.94
N ASP A 103 -10.17 -4.21 10.33
CA ASP A 103 -9.01 -5.09 10.50
C ASP A 103 -7.84 -4.27 11.03
N ALA A 104 -7.20 -4.76 12.09
CA ALA A 104 -5.95 -4.20 12.55
C ALA A 104 -4.83 -4.50 11.54
N PRO A 105 -4.14 -3.47 11.00
CA PRO A 105 -2.98 -3.67 10.15
C PRO A 105 -1.86 -4.38 10.91
N ARG A 106 -1.05 -5.17 10.19
CA ARG A 106 0.17 -5.76 10.76
C ARG A 106 1.23 -4.68 10.88
N LEU A 107 1.65 -4.44 12.12
CA LEU A 107 2.61 -3.41 12.49
C LEU A 107 4.00 -4.02 12.68
N PRO A 108 5.07 -3.25 12.41
CA PRO A 108 6.42 -3.67 12.75
C PRO A 108 6.60 -3.72 14.27
N ALA A 109 7.53 -4.52 14.77
CA ALA A 109 7.78 -4.64 16.20
C ALA A 109 8.19 -3.29 16.83
N GLY A 110 9.02 -2.51 16.16
CA GLY A 110 9.49 -1.20 16.62
C GLY A 110 10.51 -0.58 15.66
N TYR A 111 11.14 0.50 16.11
CA TYR A 111 11.99 1.35 15.27
C TYR A 111 13.36 1.61 15.93
N GLN A 112 14.40 1.76 15.11
CA GLN A 112 15.75 2.05 15.61
C GLN A 112 16.24 3.44 15.25
N ASN A 113 16.07 3.82 13.98
CA ASN A 113 16.53 5.10 13.48
C ASN A 113 15.42 5.74 12.64
N LEU A 114 15.28 7.06 12.76
CA LEU A 114 14.32 7.86 12.01
C LEU A 114 15.02 9.12 11.52
N ILE A 115 14.93 9.34 10.22
CA ILE A 115 15.36 10.53 9.52
C ILE A 115 14.11 11.13 8.89
N ALA A 116 13.53 12.09 9.59
CA ALA A 116 12.35 12.83 9.16
C ALA A 116 12.66 14.34 9.19
N PRO A 117 12.09 15.14 8.29
CA PRO A 117 12.24 16.60 8.34
C PRO A 117 11.41 17.21 9.48
N ALA A 118 11.95 18.22 10.17
CA ALA A 118 11.19 19.00 11.16
C ALA A 118 10.18 19.95 10.50
N ALA A 119 10.45 20.37 9.27
CA ALA A 119 9.56 21.22 8.48
C ALA A 119 9.54 20.77 7.01
N ILE A 120 8.39 20.87 6.37
CA ILE A 120 8.23 20.55 4.94
C ILE A 120 7.49 21.66 4.21
N ASN A 121 7.73 21.73 2.89
CA ASN A 121 6.95 22.59 2.00
C ASN A 121 5.75 21.80 1.48
N MET A 122 4.55 22.35 1.64
CA MET A 122 3.30 21.72 1.21
C MET A 122 3.27 21.42 -0.30
N LEU A 123 3.98 22.20 -1.12
CA LEU A 123 3.98 22.08 -2.58
C LEU A 123 5.00 21.08 -3.13
N LEU A 124 5.87 20.53 -2.27
CA LEU A 124 6.92 19.60 -2.68
C LEU A 124 6.74 18.24 -2.02
N PRO A 125 7.07 17.14 -2.72
CA PRO A 125 7.13 15.84 -2.07
C PRO A 125 8.22 15.85 -1.00
N SER A 126 7.95 15.14 0.10
CA SER A 126 8.90 15.00 1.20
C SER A 126 9.17 13.54 1.50
N GLN A 127 10.34 13.26 2.09
CA GLN A 127 10.80 11.90 2.33
C GLN A 127 11.05 11.68 3.82
N ILE A 128 10.66 10.50 4.30
CA ILE A 128 10.91 10.03 5.66
C ILE A 128 11.58 8.69 5.55
N GLN A 129 12.77 8.54 6.13
CA GLN A 129 13.45 7.26 6.21
C GLN A 129 13.45 6.72 7.64
N PHE A 130 13.20 5.44 7.80
CA PHE A 130 13.36 4.78 9.09
C PHE A 130 13.87 3.34 8.95
N VAL A 131 14.36 2.81 10.06
CA VAL A 131 14.73 1.40 10.20
C VAL A 131 13.74 0.74 11.14
N CYS A 132 13.01 -0.25 10.63
CA CYS A 132 12.03 -1.02 11.41
C CYS A 132 12.51 -2.45 11.66
N LYS A 133 12.09 -3.00 12.81
CA LYS A 133 12.25 -4.42 13.16
C LYS A 133 10.98 -5.20 12.83
N LEU A 134 11.15 -6.35 12.19
CA LEU A 134 10.09 -7.31 11.89
C LEU A 134 9.91 -8.28 13.06
N ASP A 135 8.68 -8.70 13.33
CA ASP A 135 8.41 -9.70 14.38
C ASP A 135 8.62 -11.14 13.84
N SER A 136 8.52 -11.34 12.51
CA SER A 136 8.67 -12.64 11.86
C SER A 136 9.45 -12.56 10.54
N ASP A 137 10.17 -13.64 10.20
CA ASP A 137 10.89 -13.81 8.93
C ASP A 137 9.96 -14.06 7.74
N LYS A 138 8.65 -14.15 7.99
CA LYS A 138 7.62 -14.29 6.97
C LYS A 138 6.85 -13.00 6.75
N GLU A 139 7.33 -11.87 7.25
CA GLU A 139 6.66 -10.59 7.08
C GLU A 139 7.49 -9.65 6.24
N GLN A 140 6.82 -8.87 5.40
CA GLN A 140 7.48 -8.00 4.46
C GLN A 140 6.64 -6.73 4.31
N LEU A 141 7.27 -5.56 4.27
CA LEU A 141 6.54 -4.30 4.06
C LEU A 141 5.80 -4.34 2.70
N GLY A 142 4.48 -4.23 2.73
CA GLY A 142 3.63 -4.10 1.54
C GLY A 142 3.43 -2.64 1.12
N GLY A 143 3.56 -1.71 2.07
CA GLY A 143 3.42 -0.28 1.83
C GLY A 143 3.32 0.50 3.13
N ALA A 144 2.80 1.72 3.06
CA ALA A 144 2.42 2.48 4.25
C ALA A 144 1.11 3.22 4.02
N GLU A 145 0.38 3.47 5.09
CA GLU A 145 -0.84 4.25 5.08
C GLU A 145 -0.69 5.45 5.99
N ILE A 146 -1.33 6.55 5.62
CA ILE A 146 -1.36 7.75 6.42
C ILE A 146 -2.81 8.10 6.76
N PHE A 147 -3.06 8.38 8.03
CA PHE A 147 -4.34 8.80 8.56
C PHE A 147 -4.19 10.22 9.12
N ILE A 148 -4.97 11.15 8.58
CA ILE A 148 -4.88 12.57 8.95
C ILE A 148 -6.20 12.99 9.60
N ARG A 149 -6.12 13.56 10.81
CA ARG A 149 -7.27 14.12 11.54
C ARG A 149 -6.83 15.31 12.39
N GLU A 150 -7.43 16.48 12.16
CA GLU A 150 -7.31 17.68 13.03
C GLU A 150 -5.87 18.03 13.48
N GLY A 151 -4.89 17.94 12.56
CA GLY A 151 -3.48 18.22 12.89
C GLY A 151 -2.68 16.99 13.35
N ALA A 152 -3.33 15.90 13.74
CA ALA A 152 -2.67 14.62 13.97
C ALA A 152 -2.46 13.86 12.65
N VAL A 153 -1.27 13.30 12.50
CA VAL A 153 -0.85 12.52 11.34
C VAL A 153 -0.34 11.18 11.84
N VAL A 154 -1.04 10.10 11.52
CA VAL A 154 -0.68 8.75 11.95
C VAL A 154 -0.19 7.99 10.73
N ILE A 155 1.08 7.61 10.72
CA ILE A 155 1.71 6.81 9.68
C ILE A 155 1.74 5.36 10.16
N VAL A 156 1.14 4.48 9.37
CA VAL A 156 1.02 3.05 9.66
C VAL A 156 1.72 2.27 8.54
N PRO A 157 2.95 1.80 8.76
CA PRO A 157 3.61 0.88 7.84
C PRO A 157 2.85 -0.45 7.82
N VAL A 158 2.45 -0.89 6.63
CA VAL A 158 1.63 -2.10 6.46
C VAL A 158 2.54 -3.25 6.03
N PHE A 159 2.50 -4.34 6.81
CA PHE A 159 3.25 -5.56 6.52
C PHE A 159 2.34 -6.67 6.00
N GLU A 160 2.85 -7.40 5.03
CA GLU A 160 2.20 -8.54 4.39
C GLU A 160 2.97 -9.82 4.68
N THR A 161 2.27 -10.95 4.64
CA THR A 161 2.89 -12.26 4.81
C THR A 161 3.52 -12.74 3.49
N ILE A 162 4.78 -13.17 3.57
CA ILE A 162 5.47 -13.84 2.46
C ILE A 162 4.88 -15.24 2.30
N SER A 163 4.34 -15.50 1.11
CA SER A 163 3.79 -16.81 0.72
C SER A 163 4.85 -17.72 0.11
N GLY A 164 4.63 -19.04 0.17
CA GLY A 164 5.61 -20.04 -0.24
C GLY A 164 6.73 -20.20 0.80
N GLY A 165 7.60 -21.19 0.66
CA GLY A 165 8.72 -21.45 1.61
C GLY A 165 9.79 -20.34 1.67
N LEU A 166 9.46 -19.13 1.25
CA LEU A 166 10.33 -17.96 1.20
C LEU A 166 10.38 -17.29 2.59
N GLN A 167 11.53 -16.71 2.90
CA GLN A 167 11.80 -15.98 4.13
C GLN A 167 12.51 -14.66 3.80
N THR A 168 12.30 -13.64 4.63
CA THR A 168 13.09 -12.41 4.57
C THR A 168 14.53 -12.70 4.89
N ARG A 169 15.45 -12.10 4.12
CA ARG A 169 16.88 -12.21 4.35
C ARG A 169 17.32 -11.57 5.68
N THR A 170 16.60 -10.56 6.16
CA THR A 170 16.92 -9.79 7.37
C THR A 170 15.64 -9.42 8.14
N LYS A 171 15.71 -9.43 9.48
CA LYS A 171 14.63 -8.93 10.38
C LYS A 171 14.61 -7.41 10.53
N GLU A 172 15.53 -6.74 9.86
CA GLU A 172 15.63 -5.29 9.83
C GLU A 172 15.48 -4.83 8.38
N SER A 173 14.71 -3.75 8.19
CA SER A 173 14.48 -3.16 6.89
C SER A 173 14.63 -1.65 6.95
N VAL A 174 15.43 -1.10 6.03
CA VAL A 174 15.51 0.34 5.78
C VAL A 174 14.39 0.70 4.82
N VAL A 175 13.52 1.60 5.26
CA VAL A 175 12.30 1.99 4.54
C VAL A 175 12.36 3.48 4.25
N LEU A 176 12.08 3.86 3.01
CA LEU A 176 11.89 5.25 2.61
C LEU A 176 10.43 5.46 2.22
N LEU A 177 9.74 6.32 2.95
CA LEU A 177 8.39 6.77 2.62
C LEU A 177 8.46 8.10 1.87
N THR A 178 7.65 8.22 0.82
CA THR A 178 7.48 9.49 0.11
C THR A 178 6.08 10.04 0.37
N LEU A 179 6.02 11.21 0.99
CA LEU A 179 4.83 12.00 1.17
C LEU A 179 4.59 12.84 -0.11
N PRO A 180 3.46 12.68 -0.81
CA PRO A 180 3.14 13.51 -1.96
C PRO A 180 2.93 14.98 -1.57
N ALA A 181 3.16 15.88 -2.52
CA ALA A 181 2.82 17.30 -2.39
C ALA A 181 1.30 17.47 -2.16
N GLY A 182 0.92 18.48 -1.38
CA GLY A 182 -0.45 18.87 -1.08
C GLY A 182 -1.17 17.96 -0.08
N LEU A 183 -0.48 16.95 0.46
CA LEU A 183 -1.07 15.97 1.37
C LEU A 183 -1.49 16.56 2.72
N LEU A 184 -0.63 17.39 3.30
CA LEU A 184 -0.83 18.03 4.60
C LEU A 184 -1.16 19.50 4.40
N THR A 185 -2.07 20.01 5.22
CA THR A 185 -2.39 21.45 5.26
C THR A 185 -1.25 22.23 5.91
N SER A 186 -1.13 23.52 5.62
CA SER A 186 -0.18 24.39 6.33
C SER A 186 -0.50 24.44 7.83
N GLY A 187 0.53 24.39 8.68
CA GLY A 187 0.37 24.42 10.13
C GLY A 187 1.30 23.46 10.86
N THR A 188 1.08 23.31 12.16
CA THR A 188 1.83 22.38 13.00
C THR A 188 1.07 21.08 13.12
N HIS A 189 1.74 19.98 12.78
CA HIS A 189 1.22 18.63 12.85
C HIS A 189 2.00 17.79 13.86
N THR A 190 1.29 16.90 14.55
CA THR A 190 1.92 15.86 15.36
C THR A 190 1.92 14.59 14.55
N VAL A 191 3.11 14.10 14.21
CA VAL A 191 3.26 12.87 13.44
C VAL A 191 3.55 11.71 14.38
N THR A 192 2.87 10.59 14.19
CA THR A 192 3.10 9.34 14.91
C THR A 192 3.34 8.23 13.91
N LEU A 193 4.53 7.63 13.95
CA LEU A 193 4.88 6.42 13.21
C LEU A 193 4.60 5.22 14.11
N VAL A 194 3.57 4.45 13.75
CA VAL A 194 2.98 3.42 14.62
C VAL A 194 3.76 2.11 14.53
N GLY A 195 4.17 1.55 15.65
CA GLY A 195 4.72 0.19 15.76
C GLY A 195 3.96 -0.62 16.81
N ALA A 196 4.13 -1.93 16.80
CA ALA A 196 3.40 -2.85 17.68
C ALA A 196 3.82 -2.72 19.15
N LYS A 197 5.13 -2.71 19.43
CA LYS A 197 5.68 -2.59 20.80
C LYS A 197 6.08 -1.16 21.11
N GLU A 198 6.51 -0.42 20.10
CA GLU A 198 7.03 0.93 20.24
C GLU A 198 6.67 1.77 19.01
N SER A 199 6.24 3.01 19.27
CA SER A 199 5.94 4.00 18.24
C SER A 199 6.89 5.19 18.37
N LEU A 200 7.11 5.89 17.26
CA LEU A 200 7.84 7.15 17.25
C LEU A 200 6.87 8.31 17.05
N TYR A 201 7.10 9.43 17.71
CA TYR A 201 6.33 10.65 17.46
C TYR A 201 7.23 11.88 17.40
N TRP A 202 6.86 12.84 16.57
CA TRP A 202 7.56 14.12 16.43
C TRP A 202 6.62 15.22 15.96
N LYS A 203 7.08 16.47 16.06
CA LYS A 203 6.37 17.64 15.52
C LYS A 203 6.86 17.95 14.11
N LEU A 204 5.92 18.22 13.21
CA LEU A 204 6.16 18.57 11.82
C LEU A 204 5.51 19.92 11.51
N ILE A 205 6.29 20.86 10.97
CA ILE A 205 5.79 22.16 10.55
C ILE A 205 5.62 22.16 9.02
N VAL A 206 4.40 22.37 8.55
CA VAL A 206 4.09 22.43 7.12
C VAL A 206 3.93 23.89 6.72
N ARG A 207 4.72 24.32 5.72
CA ARG A 207 4.74 25.70 5.19
C ARG A 207 4.28 25.73 3.74
#